data_AF-K1VN39-F1
#
_entry.id   AF-K1VN39-F1
#
_cell.length_a   1.000
_cell.length_b   1.000
_cell.length_c   1.000
_cell.angle_alpha   90.00
_cell.angle_beta   90.00
_cell.angle_gamma   90.00
#
_symmetry.space_group_name_H-M   'P 1'
#
loop_
_entity.id
_entity.type
_entity.pdbx_description
1 polymer ?
#
loop_
_entity_poly.entity_id
_entity_poly.type
_entity_poly.pdbx_seq_one_letter_code
_entity_poly.pdbx_strand_id
1 'polypeptide(L)'
;MAQNDYSLPTCDDVPQFLAFFAVAGLAASLGSHLYTNVVRLPRLMRALLSPARLSPANALAAHNAILPSLGASGAIYAMLSMVALAFPNSHVSIIFLPFIQIPIGLGVAGMIALDVVGILRGWKMFDHVAHFCGAMFGVFYFYVGREWFNWLRDQMGAVKRTWRT
;
A
#
# COMPACT_ATOMS: atom_id res chain seq x y z
N MET A 1 -4.28 44.35 -0.45
CA MET A 1 -3.46 43.44 -1.26
C MET A 1 -3.50 42.08 -0.60
N ALA A 2 -4.19 41.11 -1.20
CA ALA A 2 -4.25 39.75 -0.69
C ALA A 2 -2.86 39.12 -0.85
N GLN A 3 -2.24 38.76 0.28
CA GLN A 3 -1.01 37.97 0.27
C GLN A 3 -1.41 36.56 -0.19
N ASN A 4 -1.12 36.24 -1.44
CA ASN A 4 -1.16 34.86 -1.91
C ASN A 4 0.02 34.13 -1.24
N ASP A 5 -0.27 33.38 -0.18
CA ASP A 5 0.66 32.49 0.51
C ASP A 5 1.06 31.34 -0.43
N TYR A 6 1.98 31.61 -1.36
CA TYR A 6 2.71 30.56 -2.06
C TYR A 6 3.69 29.94 -1.06
N SER A 7 3.25 28.94 -0.30
CA SER A 7 4.16 28.07 0.46
C SER A 7 5.08 27.38 -0.54
N LEU A 8 6.31 27.87 -0.68
CA LEU A 8 7.32 27.22 -1.52
C LEU A 8 7.55 25.78 -1.02
N PRO A 9 7.78 24.81 -1.91
CA PRO A 9 8.10 23.43 -1.51
C PRO A 9 9.27 23.45 -0.53
N THR A 10 9.10 22.84 0.63
CA THR A 10 10.21 22.62 1.56
C THR A 10 11.23 21.73 0.86
N CYS A 11 12.49 22.15 0.79
CA CYS A 11 13.60 21.43 0.17
C CYS A 11 13.94 20.07 0.81
N ASP A 12 13.29 19.71 1.92
CA ASP A 12 13.46 18.43 2.61
C ASP A 12 12.21 17.55 2.40
N ASP A 13 12.15 16.81 1.29
CA ASP A 13 11.03 15.90 0.98
C ASP A 13 11.10 14.58 1.78
N VAL A 14 12.23 14.31 2.44
CA VAL A 14 12.49 13.05 3.16
C VAL A 14 11.46 12.77 4.27
N PRO A 15 11.10 13.71 5.17
CA PRO A 15 10.13 13.43 6.24
C PRO A 15 8.73 13.15 5.69
N GLN A 16 8.34 13.82 4.61
CA GLN A 16 7.04 13.63 3.97
C GLN A 16 6.97 12.26 3.29
N PHE A 17 8.05 11.89 2.60
CA PHE A 17 8.21 10.57 2.02
C PHE A 17 8.18 9.47 3.10
N LEU A 18 8.93 9.62 4.20
CA LEU A 18 8.96 8.64 5.29
C LEU A 18 7.60 8.52 5.98
N ALA A 19 6.90 9.65 6.22
CA ALA A 19 5.57 9.64 6.79
C ALA A 19 4.57 8.92 5.86
N PHE A 20 4.60 9.24 4.57
CA PHE A 20 3.80 8.54 3.57
C PHE A 20 4.10 7.04 3.57
N PHE A 21 5.37 6.65 3.50
CA PHE A 21 5.79 5.26 3.42
C PHE A 21 5.37 4.46 4.66
N ALA A 22 5.57 5.05 5.85
CA ALA A 22 5.17 4.43 7.11
C ALA A 22 3.65 4.24 7.21
N VAL A 23 2.87 5.29 6.91
CA VAL A 23 1.40 5.21 6.97
C VAL A 23 0.86 4.24 5.93
N ALA A 24 1.40 4.25 4.71
CA ALA A 24 1.02 3.31 3.65
C ALA A 24 1.30 1.87 4.07
N GLY A 25 2.46 1.60 4.66
CA GLY A 25 2.82 0.26 5.12
C GLY A 25 1.97 -0.22 6.30
N LEU A 26 1.61 0.68 7.22
CA LEU A 26 0.67 0.39 8.30
C LEU A 26 -0.73 0.11 7.78
N ALA A 27 -1.23 0.90 6.82
CA ALA A 27 -2.53 0.69 6.19
C ALA A 27 -2.58 -0.67 5.45
N ALA A 28 -1.52 -1.02 4.71
CA ALA A 28 -1.40 -2.32 4.05
C ALA A 28 -1.38 -3.48 5.05
N SER A 29 -0.58 -3.35 6.10
CA SER A 29 -0.47 -4.36 7.18
C SER A 29 -1.80 -4.55 7.90
N LEU A 30 -2.50 -3.45 8.20
CA LEU A 30 -3.82 -3.48 8.83
C LEU A 30 -4.84 -4.18 7.92
N GLY A 31 -4.89 -3.85 6.64
CA GLY A 31 -5.79 -4.48 5.68
C GLY A 31 -5.60 -6.00 5.59
N SER A 32 -4.35 -6.46 5.47
CA SER A 32 -4.02 -7.89 5.46
C SER A 32 -4.36 -8.58 6.78
N HIS A 33 -4.08 -7.93 7.90
CA HIS A 33 -4.39 -8.44 9.23
C HIS A 33 -5.90 -8.60 9.44
N LEU A 34 -6.69 -7.58 9.07
CA LEU A 34 -8.14 -7.62 9.14
C LEU A 34 -8.71 -8.70 8.23
N TYR A 35 -8.24 -8.83 7.00
CA TYR A 35 -8.69 -9.89 6.09
C TYR A 35 -8.38 -11.28 6.66
N THR A 36 -7.19 -11.47 7.21
CA THR A 36 -6.82 -12.75 7.82
C THR A 36 -7.73 -13.11 8.98
N ASN A 37 -8.01 -12.16 9.88
CA ASN A 37 -8.85 -12.42 11.06
C ASN A 37 -10.35 -12.52 10.75
N VAL A 38 -10.85 -11.74 9.80
CA VAL A 38 -12.29 -11.72 9.46
C VAL A 38 -12.66 -12.80 8.46
N VAL A 39 -11.78 -13.11 7.51
CA VAL A 39 -12.09 -14.01 6.39
C VAL A 39 -11.39 -15.36 6.52
N ARG A 40 -10.08 -15.38 6.76
CA ARG A 40 -9.31 -16.65 6.75
C ARG A 40 -9.49 -17.44 8.05
N LEU A 41 -9.43 -16.77 9.20
CA LEU A 41 -9.47 -17.43 10.51
C LEU A 41 -10.78 -18.19 10.75
N PRO A 42 -12.00 -17.64 10.49
CA PRO A 42 -13.24 -18.39 10.69
C PRO A 42 -13.37 -19.58 9.75
N ARG A 43 -12.85 -19.47 8.52
CA ARG A 43 -12.83 -20.58 7.54
C ARG A 43 -11.90 -21.70 8.02
N LEU A 44 -10.74 -21.34 8.58
CA LEU A 44 -9.82 -22.30 9.17
C LEU A 44 -10.43 -22.98 10.40
N MET A 45 -11.05 -22.22 11.31
CA MET A 45 -11.74 -22.77 12.47
C MET A 45 -12.82 -23.77 12.07
N ARG A 46 -13.66 -23.44 11.07
CA ARG A 46 -14.66 -24.38 10.53
C ARG A 46 -14.02 -25.64 9.95
N ALA A 47 -12.88 -25.53 9.28
CA ALA A 47 -12.18 -26.68 8.72
C ALA A 47 -11.54 -27.56 9.80
N LEU A 48 -10.97 -26.98 10.86
CA LEU A 48 -10.37 -27.72 11.98
C LEU A 48 -11.41 -28.41 12.86
N LEU A 49 -12.58 -27.78 13.04
CA LEU A 49 -13.70 -28.34 13.78
C LEU A 49 -14.47 -29.41 12.98
N SER A 50 -14.22 -29.51 11.66
CA SER A 50 -14.80 -30.56 10.85
C SER A 50 -14.15 -31.92 11.20
N PRO A 51 -14.92 -33.02 11.24
CA PRO A 51 -14.39 -34.35 11.55
C PRO A 51 -13.39 -34.89 10.50
N ALA A 52 -13.19 -34.17 9.38
CA ALA A 52 -12.15 -34.44 8.40
C ALA A 52 -10.79 -33.90 8.91
N ARG A 53 -9.91 -34.81 9.33
CA ARG A 53 -8.59 -34.51 9.89
C ARG A 53 -7.73 -33.69 8.91
N LEU A 54 -7.61 -32.38 9.14
CA LEU A 54 -6.46 -31.61 8.66
C LEU A 54 -5.29 -31.80 9.64
N SER A 55 -4.07 -31.98 9.14
CA SER A 55 -2.90 -32.05 10.01
C SER A 55 -2.72 -30.69 10.73
N PRO A 56 -2.50 -30.66 12.06
CA PRO A 56 -2.26 -29.44 12.82
C PRO A 56 -1.12 -28.57 12.25
N ALA A 57 -0.15 -29.21 11.59
CA ALA A 57 0.95 -28.54 10.91
C ALA A 57 0.49 -27.64 9.75
N ASN A 58 -0.49 -28.08 8.94
CA ASN A 58 -1.01 -27.27 7.82
C ASN A 58 -1.86 -26.09 8.30
N ALA A 59 -2.53 -26.25 9.46
CA ALA A 59 -3.30 -25.19 10.09
C ALA A 59 -2.38 -24.11 10.72
N LEU A 60 -1.30 -24.54 11.38
CA LEU A 60 -0.33 -23.63 11.99
C LEU A 60 0.53 -22.91 10.96
N ALA A 61 0.92 -23.58 9.87
CA ALA A 61 1.61 -22.96 8.75
C ALA A 61 0.77 -21.86 8.05
N ALA A 62 -0.57 -21.96 8.10
CA ALA A 62 -1.46 -20.93 7.57
C ALA A 62 -1.55 -19.67 8.48
N HIS A 63 -1.12 -19.77 9.74
CA HIS A 63 -1.16 -18.69 10.73
C HIS A 63 0.15 -17.87 10.78
N ASN A 64 1.30 -18.48 10.52
CA ASN A 64 2.63 -17.83 10.58
C ASN A 64 2.94 -16.84 9.43
N ALA A 65 1.93 -16.39 8.68
CA ALA A 65 2.11 -15.59 7.47
C ALA A 65 2.23 -14.07 7.71
N ILE A 66 2.15 -13.60 8.97
CA ILE A 66 2.29 -12.17 9.28
C ILE A 66 3.78 -11.85 9.44
N LEU A 67 4.47 -11.75 8.31
CA LEU A 67 5.88 -11.34 8.27
C LEU A 67 6.00 -9.80 8.28
N PRO A 68 7.04 -9.22 8.89
CA PRO A 68 7.27 -7.78 8.90
C PRO A 68 7.37 -7.11 7.53
N SER A 69 7.69 -7.85 6.45
CA SER A 69 7.82 -7.27 5.10
C SER A 69 6.50 -6.97 4.39
N LEU A 70 5.36 -7.44 4.91
CA LEU A 70 4.03 -7.20 4.32
C LEU A 70 3.71 -5.70 4.19
N GLY A 71 4.10 -4.92 5.19
CA GLY A 71 3.89 -3.46 5.18
C GLY A 71 4.78 -2.75 4.15
N ALA A 72 6.04 -3.17 4.01
CA ALA A 72 6.98 -2.54 3.09
C ALA A 72 6.58 -2.74 1.61
N SER A 73 6.15 -3.96 1.23
CA SER A 73 5.67 -4.19 -0.14
C SER A 73 4.37 -3.44 -0.44
N GLY A 74 3.46 -3.36 0.53
CA GLY A 74 2.26 -2.51 0.42
C GLY A 74 2.59 -1.03 0.25
N ALA A 75 3.57 -0.50 0.98
CA ALA A 75 4.04 0.87 0.81
C ALA A 75 4.63 1.12 -0.59
N ILE A 76 5.37 0.15 -1.14
CA ILE A 76 5.86 0.20 -2.54
C ILE A 76 4.68 0.23 -3.52
N TYR A 77 3.64 -0.59 -3.32
CA TYR A 77 2.42 -0.54 -4.15
C TYR A 77 1.70 0.82 -4.06
N ALA A 78 1.69 1.45 -2.88
CA ALA A 78 1.18 2.80 -2.72
C ALA A 78 1.98 3.83 -3.53
N MET A 79 3.31 3.74 -3.52
CA MET A 79 4.16 4.61 -4.36
C MET A 79 3.90 4.37 -5.86
N LEU A 80 3.88 3.11 -6.29
CA LEU A 80 3.69 2.74 -7.69
C LEU A 80 2.34 3.22 -8.22
N SER A 81 1.26 3.09 -7.43
CA SER A 81 -0.06 3.62 -7.80
C SER A 81 -0.08 5.14 -7.90
N MET A 82 0.57 5.87 -6.99
CA MET A 82 0.70 7.33 -7.13
C MET A 82 1.46 7.72 -8.40
N VAL A 83 2.58 7.06 -8.70
CA VAL A 83 3.36 7.34 -9.92
C VAL A 83 2.56 7.00 -11.17
N ALA A 84 1.82 5.89 -11.16
CA ALA A 84 0.95 5.51 -12.27
C ALA A 84 -0.20 6.49 -12.51
N LEU A 85 -0.73 7.12 -11.46
CA LEU A 85 -1.73 8.18 -11.60
C LEU A 85 -1.13 9.50 -12.07
N ALA A 86 0.06 9.85 -11.56
CA ALA A 86 0.74 11.09 -11.93
C ALA A 86 1.28 11.06 -13.36
N PHE A 87 1.82 9.91 -13.78
CA PHE A 87 2.52 9.74 -15.05
C PHE A 87 2.15 8.40 -15.73
N PRO A 88 0.89 8.22 -16.14
CA PRO A 88 0.39 6.92 -16.61
C PRO A 88 1.12 6.38 -17.85
N ASN A 89 1.65 7.27 -18.68
CA ASN A 89 2.35 6.95 -19.93
C ASN A 89 3.87 6.83 -19.76
N SER A 90 4.40 6.98 -18.55
CA SER A 90 5.82 6.75 -18.28
C SER A 90 6.15 5.28 -18.50
N HIS A 91 7.18 5.00 -19.27
CA HIS A 91 7.56 3.64 -19.60
C HIS A 91 8.50 3.09 -18.52
N VAL A 92 8.15 1.91 -18.00
CA VAL A 92 9.01 1.16 -17.07
C VAL A 92 9.44 -0.14 -17.73
N SER A 93 10.67 -0.53 -17.44
CA SER A 93 11.25 -1.79 -17.89
C SER A 93 11.42 -2.74 -16.73
N ILE A 94 11.18 -4.03 -16.95
CA ILE A 94 11.50 -5.06 -15.96
C ILE A 94 13.02 -5.25 -15.96
N ILE A 95 13.64 -5.29 -14.78
CA ILE A 95 15.11 -5.34 -14.62
C ILE A 95 15.77 -6.40 -15.52
N PHE A 96 15.15 -7.58 -15.64
CA PHE A 96 15.69 -8.71 -16.43
C PHE A 96 15.23 -8.74 -17.90
N LEU A 97 14.29 -7.89 -18.29
CA LEU A 97 13.78 -7.77 -19.67
C LEU A 97 13.73 -6.29 -20.08
N PRO A 98 14.89 -5.59 -20.15
CA PRO A 98 14.94 -4.15 -20.34
C PRO A 98 14.42 -3.69 -21.71
N PHE A 99 14.34 -4.60 -22.67
CA PHE A 99 13.81 -4.39 -24.01
C PHE A 99 12.28 -4.45 -24.08
N ILE A 100 11.60 -4.89 -23.01
CA ILE A 100 10.15 -4.83 -22.89
C ILE A 100 9.81 -3.63 -22.03
N GLN A 101 9.26 -2.59 -22.66
CA GLN A 101 8.79 -1.38 -22.00
C GLN A 101 7.28 -1.39 -21.97
N ILE A 102 6.72 -1.22 -20.78
CA ILE A 102 5.27 -1.11 -20.59
C ILE A 102 4.96 0.24 -19.95
N PRO A 103 3.86 0.91 -20.36
CA PRO A 103 3.37 2.07 -19.64
C PRO A 103 3.09 1.69 -18.19
N ILE A 104 3.61 2.47 -17.23
CA ILE A 104 3.48 2.17 -15.80
C ILE A 104 2.02 2.13 -15.37
N GLY A 105 1.15 2.95 -15.98
CA GLY A 105 -0.29 2.89 -15.75
C GLY A 105 -0.85 1.50 -16.03
N LEU A 106 -0.48 0.93 -17.17
CA LEU A 106 -0.89 -0.43 -17.55
C LEU A 106 -0.22 -1.49 -16.65
N GLY A 107 1.06 -1.34 -16.35
CA GLY A 107 1.80 -2.26 -15.49
C GLY A 107 1.20 -2.36 -14.08
N VAL A 108 0.91 -1.20 -13.46
CA VAL A 108 0.30 -1.13 -12.13
C VAL A 108 -1.14 -1.62 -12.14
N ALA A 109 -1.93 -1.28 -13.16
CA ALA A 109 -3.28 -1.84 -13.31
C ALA A 109 -3.25 -3.38 -13.40
N GLY A 110 -2.29 -3.94 -14.14
CA GLY A 110 -2.06 -5.37 -14.23
C GLY A 110 -1.67 -6.01 -12.90
N MET A 111 -0.78 -5.38 -12.12
CA MET A 111 -0.41 -5.85 -10.77
C MET A 111 -1.61 -5.87 -9.82
N ILE A 112 -2.41 -4.79 -9.79
CA ILE A 112 -3.62 -4.71 -8.96
C ILE A 112 -4.63 -5.78 -9.40
N ALA A 113 -4.82 -5.98 -10.71
CA ALA A 113 -5.70 -7.03 -11.22
C ALA A 113 -5.23 -8.44 -10.80
N LEU A 114 -3.91 -8.69 -10.82
CA LEU A 114 -3.32 -9.93 -10.35
C LEU A 114 -3.59 -10.16 -8.86
N ASP A 115 -3.47 -9.11 -8.03
CA ASP A 115 -3.80 -9.19 -6.61
C ASP A 115 -5.27 -9.50 -6.39
N VAL A 116 -6.19 -8.86 -7.12
CA VAL A 116 -7.63 -9.16 -7.04
C VAL A 116 -7.89 -10.63 -7.41
N VAL A 117 -7.29 -11.12 -8.50
CA VAL A 117 -7.40 -12.54 -8.89
C VAL A 117 -6.81 -13.44 -7.81
N GLY A 118 -5.67 -13.10 -7.24
CA GLY A 118 -5.02 -13.84 -6.16
C GLY A 118 -5.87 -13.90 -4.89
N ILE A 119 -6.53 -12.80 -4.51
CA ILE A 119 -7.48 -12.74 -3.39
C ILE A 119 -8.69 -13.64 -3.67
N LEU A 120 -9.30 -13.54 -4.86
CA LEU A 120 -10.49 -14.31 -5.24
C LEU A 120 -10.20 -15.82 -5.36
N ARG A 121 -9.03 -16.18 -5.91
CA ARG A 121 -8.58 -17.56 -6.07
C ARG A 121 -7.94 -18.14 -4.80
N GLY A 122 -7.71 -17.32 -3.78
CA GLY A 122 -7.12 -17.75 -2.51
C GLY A 122 -5.64 -18.13 -2.63
N TRP A 123 -4.90 -17.50 -3.54
CA TRP A 123 -3.46 -17.69 -3.67
C TRP A 123 -2.72 -17.27 -2.39
N LYS A 124 -1.69 -18.06 -2.05
CA LYS A 124 -0.88 -17.87 -0.84
C LYS A 124 0.55 -17.42 -1.15
N MET A 125 0.94 -17.44 -2.43
CA MET A 125 2.22 -16.90 -2.89
C MET A 125 2.07 -15.37 -2.95
N PHE A 126 2.74 -14.66 -2.05
CA PHE A 126 2.61 -13.21 -1.80
C PHE A 126 1.35 -12.77 -1.03
N ASP A 127 1.46 -11.63 -0.35
CA ASP A 127 0.33 -11.02 0.36
C ASP A 127 -0.43 -10.08 -0.56
N HIS A 128 -1.27 -10.68 -1.41
CA HIS A 128 -2.12 -9.95 -2.34
C HIS A 128 -3.03 -8.93 -1.67
N VAL A 129 -3.44 -9.16 -0.41
CA VAL A 129 -4.29 -8.22 0.31
C VAL A 129 -3.49 -7.00 0.74
N ALA A 130 -2.29 -7.19 1.29
CA ALA A 130 -1.43 -6.06 1.64
C ALA A 130 -1.06 -5.21 0.41
N HIS A 131 -0.74 -5.86 -0.72
CA HIS A 131 -0.44 -5.16 -1.97
C HIS A 131 -1.64 -4.36 -2.49
N PHE A 132 -2.82 -4.98 -2.53
CA PHE A 132 -4.05 -4.33 -2.94
C PHE A 132 -4.41 -3.15 -2.02
N CYS A 133 -4.37 -3.34 -0.69
CA CYS A 133 -4.64 -2.29 0.29
C CYS A 133 -3.62 -1.13 0.18
N GLY A 134 -2.34 -1.45 -0.03
CA GLY A 134 -1.31 -0.45 -0.29
C GLY A 134 -1.57 0.36 -1.57
N ALA A 135 -1.91 -0.30 -2.68
CA ALA A 135 -2.27 0.37 -3.92
C ALA A 135 -3.50 1.28 -3.75
N MET A 136 -4.55 0.81 -3.05
CA MET A 136 -5.73 1.62 -2.77
C MET A 136 -5.39 2.82 -1.88
N PHE A 137 -4.50 2.66 -0.90
CA PHE A 137 -4.00 3.79 -0.12
C PHE A 137 -3.26 4.81 -1.00
N GLY A 138 -2.43 4.38 -1.94
CA GLY A 138 -1.76 5.28 -2.88
C GLY A 138 -2.73 6.04 -3.77
N VAL A 139 -3.77 5.38 -4.29
CA VAL A 139 -4.87 6.04 -5.03
C VAL A 139 -5.56 7.09 -4.15
N PHE A 140 -5.94 6.72 -2.92
CA PHE A 140 -6.52 7.66 -1.96
C PHE A 140 -5.59 8.85 -1.69
N TYR A 141 -4.30 8.60 -1.49
CA TYR A 141 -3.35 9.65 -1.16
C TYR A 141 -3.14 10.62 -2.32
N PHE A 142 -3.16 10.11 -3.56
CA PHE A 142 -3.04 10.93 -4.77
C PHE A 142 -4.18 11.96 -4.88
N TYR A 143 -5.43 11.54 -4.63
CA TYR A 143 -6.60 12.40 -4.75
C TYR A 143 -6.85 13.27 -3.53
N VAL A 144 -6.64 12.75 -2.31
CA VAL A 144 -7.08 13.39 -1.06
C VAL A 144 -5.97 13.50 -0.02
N GLY A 145 -5.00 12.60 -0.03
CA GLY A 145 -4.02 12.46 1.06
C GLY A 145 -3.11 13.66 1.27
N ARG A 146 -2.78 14.43 0.24
CA ARG A 146 -1.95 15.64 0.39
C ARG A 146 -2.65 16.71 1.22
N GLU A 147 -3.92 16.97 0.95
CA GLU A 147 -4.72 17.93 1.71
C GLU A 147 -4.94 17.43 3.14
N TRP A 148 -5.24 16.14 3.29
CA TRP A 148 -5.40 15.49 4.57
C TRP A 148 -4.13 15.55 5.43
N PHE A 149 -2.95 15.31 4.84
CA PHE A 149 -1.66 15.40 5.54
C PHE A 149 -1.38 16.82 6.01
N ASN A 150 -1.62 17.82 5.16
CA ASN A 150 -1.44 19.22 5.54
C ASN A 150 -2.39 19.65 6.66
N TRP A 151 -3.66 19.24 6.56
CA TRP A 151 -4.64 19.47 7.62
C TRP A 151 -4.21 18.85 8.95
N LEU A 152 -3.80 17.58 8.94
CA LEU A 152 -3.33 16.87 10.13
C LEU A 152 -2.10 17.55 10.74
N ARG A 153 -1.15 17.94 9.89
CA ARG A 153 0.06 18.67 10.28
C ARG A 153 -0.30 19.99 10.98
N ASP A 154 -1.27 20.74 10.44
CA ASP A 154 -1.71 22.01 11.03
C ASP A 154 -2.45 21.78 12.37
N GLN A 155 -3.28 20.74 12.50
CA GLN A 155 -3.93 20.37 13.76
C GLN A 155 -2.94 19.98 14.87
N MET A 156 -1.81 19.36 14.50
CA MET A 156 -0.74 19.01 15.44
C MET A 156 0.17 20.20 15.81
N GLY A 157 -0.21 21.42 15.45
CA GLY A 157 0.53 22.63 15.82
C GLY A 157 1.83 22.82 15.04
N ALA A 158 1.95 22.25 13.85
CA ALA A 158 3.13 22.45 13.03
C ALA A 158 3.29 23.93 12.69
N VAL A 159 4.45 24.47 13.02
CA VAL A 159 4.82 25.84 12.67
C VAL A 159 5.06 25.89 11.17
N LYS A 160 4.29 26.70 10.44
CA LYS A 160 4.63 27.04 9.05
C LYS A 160 6.02 27.68 9.08
N ARG A 161 6.99 27.04 8.43
CA ARG A 161 8.37 27.53 8.39
C ARG A 161 8.40 28.79 7.51
N THR A 162 8.12 29.94 8.13
CA THR A 162 8.29 31.24 7.48
C THR A 162 9.77 31.55 7.50
N TRP A 163 10.45 31.41 6.36
CA TRP A 163 11.78 31.96 6.23
C TRP A 163 11.68 33.48 6.33
N ARG A 164 12.27 34.06 7.38
CA ARG A 164 12.59 35.48 7.36
C ARG A 164 13.74 35.66 6.37
N THR A 165 13.46 36.29 5.24
CA THR A 165 14.48 36.88 4.38
C THR A 165 15.11 38.08 5.08
#